data_AF-B1Y0J5-F1
#
_entry.id   AF-B1Y0J5-F1
#
_cell.length_a   1.000
_cell.length_b   1.000
_cell.length_c   1.000
_cell.angle_alpha   90.00
_cell.angle_beta   90.00
_cell.angle_gamma   90.00
#
_symmetry.space_group_name_H-M   'P 1'
#
loop_
_entity.id
_entity.type
_entity.pdbx_description
1 polymer ?
#
loop_
_entity_poly.entity_id
_entity_poly.type
_entity_poly.pdbx_seq_one_letter_code
_entity_poly.pdbx_strand_id
1 'polypeptide(L)'
;MSISTAPKTSPPRSSRIDKLRAQPRKPGEASFFFYDAFFKADAVKVLPGEYFVDNEDTLILTTLGSCIAACLWDRVARVGGMNHFMLPDVGSGAIDGGRYGSYAMELLINELQKRGANRSTLEAKVFGGGAVIGGMSSLNVGERNTQFVLDYLRTERIPVVSKDVLEIYPRKVCFFPASGKAMVKRLAPTNTDAVAALDRDAAQKARSSSSVGGSVDLF
;
A
#
# COMPACT_ATOMS: atom_id res chain seq x y z
N MET A 1 -23.67 -18.44 48.06
CA MET A 1 -23.97 -17.43 47.02
C MET A 1 -22.88 -17.54 45.96
N SER A 2 -23.14 -18.28 44.88
CA SER A 2 -22.16 -18.48 43.80
C SER A 2 -22.61 -17.63 42.62
N ILE A 3 -21.85 -16.58 42.31
CA ILE A 3 -22.10 -15.70 41.18
C ILE A 3 -21.50 -16.39 39.95
N SER A 4 -22.36 -17.02 39.15
CA SER A 4 -22.02 -17.56 37.84
C SER A 4 -21.91 -16.39 36.86
N THR A 5 -20.69 -16.10 36.40
CA THR A 5 -20.43 -15.13 35.33
C THR A 5 -20.69 -15.80 33.98
N ALA A 6 -21.78 -15.39 33.33
CA ALA A 6 -22.08 -15.81 31.97
C ALA A 6 -20.97 -15.37 30.99
N PRO A 7 -20.61 -16.21 30.00
CA PRO A 7 -19.61 -15.85 29.01
C PRO A 7 -20.15 -14.73 28.11
N LYS A 8 -19.38 -13.65 27.95
CA LYS A 8 -19.67 -12.60 26.97
C LYS A 8 -19.61 -13.21 25.56
N THR A 9 -20.76 -13.35 24.91
CA THR A 9 -20.86 -13.80 23.53
C THR A 9 -20.26 -12.75 22.61
N SER A 10 -19.17 -13.10 21.92
CA SER A 10 -18.61 -12.31 20.83
C SER A 10 -19.66 -12.14 19.71
N PRO A 11 -19.82 -10.93 19.13
CA PRO A 11 -20.82 -10.69 18.09
C PRO A 11 -20.55 -11.58 16.86
N PRO A 12 -21.59 -11.90 16.07
CA PRO A 12 -21.44 -12.74 14.88
C PRO A 12 -20.45 -12.10 13.89
N ARG A 13 -19.49 -12.90 13.41
CA ARG A 13 -18.32 -12.48 12.61
C ARG A 13 -18.68 -11.79 11.29
N SER A 14 -19.90 -11.96 10.77
CA SER A 14 -20.38 -11.23 9.58
C SER A 14 -20.61 -9.73 9.84
N SER A 15 -20.83 -9.31 11.09
CA SER A 15 -21.25 -7.92 11.38
C SER A 15 -20.17 -6.86 11.16
N ARG A 16 -18.88 -7.21 11.23
CA ARG A 16 -17.78 -6.24 11.14
C ARG A 16 -17.41 -5.95 9.69
N ILE A 17 -17.29 -6.98 8.85
CA ILE A 17 -17.04 -6.79 7.43
C ILE A 17 -18.18 -6.06 6.73
N ASP A 18 -19.42 -6.33 7.13
CA ASP A 18 -20.59 -5.63 6.58
C ASP A 18 -20.58 -4.15 6.98
N LYS A 19 -20.16 -3.83 8.21
CA LYS A 19 -19.92 -2.44 8.62
C LYS A 19 -18.82 -1.78 7.78
N LEU A 20 -17.70 -2.45 7.56
CA LEU A 20 -16.60 -1.91 6.74
C LEU A 20 -17.06 -1.61 5.31
N ARG A 21 -17.86 -2.50 4.71
CA ARG A 21 -18.45 -2.30 3.37
C ARG A 21 -19.48 -1.18 3.32
N ALA A 22 -20.19 -0.92 4.41
CA ALA A 22 -21.26 0.07 4.45
C ALA A 22 -20.78 1.51 4.65
N GLN A 23 -19.60 1.77 5.25
CA GLN A 23 -19.19 3.17 5.46
C GLN A 23 -18.69 3.79 4.14
N PRO A 24 -19.04 5.06 3.87
CA PRO A 24 -18.57 5.77 2.69
C PRO A 24 -17.04 5.80 2.63
N ARG A 25 -16.47 5.64 1.44
CA ARG A 25 -15.03 5.69 1.20
C ARG A 25 -14.59 7.07 0.74
N LYS A 26 -13.41 7.48 1.18
CA LYS A 26 -12.72 8.66 0.63
C LYS A 26 -12.13 8.35 -0.74
N PRO A 27 -11.85 9.36 -1.58
CA PRO A 27 -11.11 9.14 -2.83
C PRO A 27 -9.79 8.41 -2.58
N GLY A 28 -9.56 7.31 -3.32
CA GLY A 28 -8.37 6.46 -3.19
C GLY A 28 -8.40 5.50 -1.99
N GLU A 29 -9.41 5.52 -1.13
CA GLU A 29 -9.50 4.57 -0.02
C GLU A 29 -10.03 3.22 -0.52
N ALA A 30 -9.33 2.14 -0.16
CA ALA A 30 -9.66 0.79 -0.61
C ALA A 30 -11.06 0.37 -0.14
N SER A 31 -11.79 -0.30 -1.03
CA SER A 31 -13.20 -0.68 -0.84
C SER A 31 -13.45 -2.19 -0.95
N PHE A 32 -12.46 -2.98 -1.38
CA PHE A 32 -12.61 -4.41 -1.59
C PHE A 32 -12.38 -5.21 -0.31
N PHE A 33 -13.42 -5.33 0.50
CA PHE A 33 -13.41 -6.10 1.76
C PHE A 33 -13.86 -7.55 1.57
N PHE A 34 -13.13 -8.49 2.16
CA PHE A 34 -13.46 -9.93 2.18
C PHE A 34 -12.96 -10.58 3.49
N TYR A 35 -13.41 -11.80 3.79
CA TYR A 35 -12.87 -12.56 4.91
C TYR A 35 -11.72 -13.44 4.42
N ASP A 36 -10.54 -13.32 5.02
CA ASP A 36 -9.40 -14.18 4.69
C ASP A 36 -9.39 -15.40 5.64
N ALA A 37 -9.69 -16.58 5.09
CA ALA A 37 -9.79 -17.81 5.87
C ALA A 37 -8.44 -18.31 6.42
N PHE A 38 -7.32 -17.96 5.78
CA PHE A 38 -5.98 -18.36 6.22
C PHE A 38 -5.58 -17.58 7.47
N PHE A 39 -5.78 -16.26 7.44
CA PHE A 39 -5.50 -15.40 8.59
C PHE A 39 -6.65 -15.34 9.61
N LYS A 40 -7.82 -15.88 9.25
CA LYS A 40 -9.05 -15.84 10.06
C LYS A 40 -9.47 -14.42 10.44
N ALA A 41 -9.22 -13.46 9.56
CA ALA A 41 -9.40 -12.03 9.82
C ALA A 41 -10.24 -11.35 8.72
N ASP A 42 -10.91 -10.26 9.07
CA ASP A 42 -11.49 -9.34 8.09
C ASP A 42 -10.36 -8.69 7.31
N ALA A 43 -10.50 -8.64 6.00
CA ALA A 43 -9.45 -8.23 5.10
C ALA A 43 -9.93 -7.17 4.12
N VAL A 44 -9.00 -6.31 3.69
CA VAL A 44 -9.18 -5.39 2.57
C VAL A 44 -8.05 -5.59 1.57
N LYS A 45 -8.41 -5.64 0.29
CA LYS A 45 -7.41 -5.61 -0.79
C LYS A 45 -7.21 -4.18 -1.23
N VAL A 46 -5.96 -3.72 -1.14
CA VAL A 46 -5.53 -2.42 -1.68
C VAL A 46 -5.07 -2.65 -3.11
N LEU A 47 -5.76 -2.03 -4.06
CA LEU A 47 -5.45 -2.05 -5.49
C LEU A 47 -4.49 -0.92 -5.86
N PRO A 48 -3.87 -0.95 -7.05
CA PRO A 48 -2.99 0.11 -7.49
C PRO A 48 -3.70 1.48 -7.50
N GLY A 49 -3.08 2.48 -6.87
CA GLY A 49 -3.64 3.81 -6.67
C GLY A 49 -4.44 3.98 -5.38
N GLU A 50 -4.64 2.90 -4.61
CA GLU A 50 -5.41 2.93 -3.37
C GLU A 50 -4.51 2.98 -2.12
N TYR A 51 -5.13 3.34 -1.00
CA TYR A 51 -4.58 3.22 0.34
C TYR A 51 -5.65 2.72 1.32
N PHE A 52 -5.21 2.25 2.49
CA PHE A 52 -6.11 1.98 3.60
C PHE A 52 -5.39 2.22 4.93
N VAL A 53 -6.12 2.77 5.92
CA VAL A 53 -5.63 3.04 7.27
C VAL A 53 -6.63 2.50 8.28
N ASP A 54 -6.13 1.81 9.30
CA ASP A 54 -6.96 1.34 10.40
C ASP A 54 -6.15 1.24 11.71
N ASN A 55 -6.83 1.11 12.85
CA ASN A 55 -6.19 0.87 14.16
C ASN A 55 -6.69 -0.42 14.81
N GLU A 56 -7.39 -1.24 14.04
CA GLU A 56 -8.05 -2.45 14.50
C GLU A 56 -7.47 -3.71 13.83
N ASP A 57 -7.94 -4.89 14.24
CA ASP A 57 -7.51 -6.19 13.70
C ASP A 57 -8.13 -6.48 12.32
N THR A 58 -7.74 -5.66 11.34
CA THR A 58 -8.10 -5.77 9.92
C THR A 58 -6.84 -6.07 9.11
N LEU A 59 -6.87 -7.09 8.27
CA LEU A 59 -5.76 -7.42 7.39
C LEU A 59 -5.77 -6.55 6.12
N ILE A 60 -4.67 -5.86 5.84
CA ILE A 60 -4.51 -5.14 4.57
C ILE A 60 -3.65 -6.00 3.63
N LEU A 61 -4.13 -6.30 2.42
CA LEU A 61 -3.41 -7.11 1.45
C LEU A 61 -3.20 -6.41 0.13
N THR A 62 -2.08 -6.69 -0.52
CA THR A 62 -1.86 -6.33 -1.91
C THR A 62 -0.91 -7.28 -2.62
N THR A 63 -0.90 -7.22 -3.95
CA THR A 63 0.03 -7.98 -4.81
C THR A 63 0.84 -6.99 -5.63
N LEU A 64 2.16 -7.15 -5.61
CA LEU A 64 3.11 -6.20 -6.19
C LEU A 64 3.96 -6.87 -7.27
N GLY A 65 4.09 -6.18 -8.40
CA GLY A 65 5.16 -6.35 -9.38
C GLY A 65 6.16 -5.21 -9.23
N SER A 66 6.28 -4.34 -10.24
CA SER A 66 7.16 -3.16 -10.23
C SER A 66 6.66 -2.02 -9.33
N CYS A 67 5.41 -2.11 -8.89
CA CYS A 67 4.77 -1.18 -7.97
C CYS A 67 5.33 -1.31 -6.55
N ILE A 68 5.09 -0.30 -5.71
CA ILE A 68 5.53 -0.29 -4.31
C ILE A 68 4.33 -0.20 -3.38
N ALA A 69 4.42 -0.93 -2.27
CA ALA A 69 3.61 -0.67 -1.08
C ALA A 69 4.49 -0.15 0.05
N ALA A 70 4.15 1.03 0.58
CA ALA A 70 4.66 1.51 1.84
C ALA A 70 3.65 1.20 2.95
N CYS A 71 4.08 0.44 3.94
CA CYS A 71 3.34 0.21 5.17
C CYS A 71 3.90 1.16 6.24
N LEU A 72 3.06 2.06 6.73
CA LEU A 72 3.41 2.98 7.80
C LEU A 72 2.68 2.57 9.08
N TRP A 73 3.37 2.64 10.21
CA TRP A 73 2.80 2.28 11.50
C TRP A 73 3.31 3.22 12.59
N ASP A 74 2.40 3.77 13.37
CA ASP A 74 2.74 4.49 14.59
C ASP A 74 2.78 3.50 15.76
N ARG A 75 3.96 3.32 16.33
CA ARG A 75 4.19 2.40 17.45
C ARG A 75 3.53 2.83 18.77
N VAL A 76 3.22 4.12 18.93
CA VAL A 76 2.58 4.69 20.13
C VAL A 76 1.07 4.68 19.97
N ALA A 77 0.56 5.29 18.90
CA ALA A 77 -0.88 5.36 18.63
C ALA A 77 -1.48 4.01 18.18
N ARG A 78 -0.65 3.04 17.80
CA ARG A 78 -1.03 1.71 17.31
C ARG A 78 -2.01 1.75 16.13
N VAL A 79 -1.80 2.73 15.26
CA VAL A 79 -2.52 2.88 13.99
C VAL A 79 -1.54 2.66 12.85
N GLY A 80 -2.00 2.00 11.79
CA GLY A 80 -1.18 1.71 10.63
C GLY A 80 -1.98 1.78 9.35
N GLY A 81 -1.25 1.85 8.24
CA GLY A 81 -1.86 1.81 6.93
C GLY A 81 -0.87 1.38 5.86
N MET A 82 -1.42 1.07 4.69
CA MET A 82 -0.66 0.67 3.53
C MET A 82 -1.20 1.39 2.30
N ASN A 83 -0.30 1.89 1.45
CA ASN A 83 -0.63 2.36 0.10
C ASN A 83 -0.14 1.37 -0.96
N HIS A 84 -0.54 1.58 -2.21
CA HIS A 84 -0.02 0.89 -3.38
C HIS A 84 0.13 1.88 -4.53
N PHE A 85 1.35 2.39 -4.76
CA PHE A 85 1.61 3.32 -5.86
C PHE A 85 2.40 2.65 -7.00
N MET A 86 2.23 3.17 -8.22
CA MET A 86 2.78 2.58 -9.46
C MET A 86 3.97 3.34 -10.02
N LEU A 87 4.01 4.66 -9.80
CA LEU A 87 4.95 5.55 -10.48
C LEU A 87 5.70 6.45 -9.51
N PRO A 88 6.95 6.82 -9.81
CA PRO A 88 7.63 7.87 -9.11
C PRO A 88 6.95 9.20 -9.46
N ASP A 89 7.17 10.22 -8.63
CA ASP A 89 6.56 11.54 -8.80
C ASP A 89 6.70 12.09 -10.23
N VAL A 90 5.63 12.74 -10.71
CA VAL A 90 5.68 13.58 -11.91
C VAL A 90 5.33 14.98 -11.45
N GLY A 91 6.12 15.97 -11.89
CA GLY A 91 5.92 17.36 -11.49
C GLY A 91 4.45 17.80 -11.54
N SER A 92 4.10 18.70 -10.63
CA SER A 92 2.77 19.27 -10.38
C SER A 92 1.89 19.36 -11.63
N GLY A 93 0.98 18.39 -11.82
CA GLY A 93 0.06 18.43 -12.97
C GLY A 93 -0.76 17.16 -13.21
N ALA A 94 -0.49 16.05 -12.55
CA ALA A 94 -1.23 14.82 -12.80
C ALA A 94 -2.53 14.73 -11.98
N ILE A 95 -3.63 14.51 -12.71
CA ILE A 95 -5.02 14.41 -12.25
C ILE A 95 -5.29 13.06 -11.52
N ASP A 96 -4.37 12.10 -11.60
CA ASP A 96 -4.50 10.73 -11.09
C ASP A 96 -3.58 10.49 -9.87
N GLY A 97 -3.79 11.29 -8.82
CA GLY A 97 -2.85 11.46 -7.71
C GLY A 97 -2.43 10.18 -6.99
N GLY A 98 -3.36 9.26 -6.71
CA GLY A 98 -3.07 8.04 -5.92
C GLY A 98 -2.01 7.11 -6.53
N ARG A 99 -1.77 7.23 -7.83
CA ARG A 99 -0.81 6.39 -8.56
C ARG A 99 0.65 6.84 -8.40
N TYR A 100 0.85 8.11 -8.05
CA TYR A 100 2.16 8.72 -7.89
C TYR A 100 2.60 8.65 -6.44
N GLY A 101 3.85 8.26 -6.23
CA GLY A 101 4.38 7.98 -4.89
C GLY A 101 4.29 9.18 -3.95
N SER A 102 4.50 10.41 -4.41
CA SER A 102 4.46 11.64 -3.58
C SER A 102 3.08 11.84 -2.95
N TYR A 103 2.04 11.86 -3.78
CA TYR A 103 0.66 12.00 -3.35
C TYR A 103 0.20 10.79 -2.53
N ALA A 104 0.54 9.56 -2.94
CA ALA A 104 0.16 8.35 -2.20
C ALA A 104 0.79 8.28 -0.80
N MET A 105 2.02 8.76 -0.63
CA MET A 105 2.67 8.84 0.68
C MET A 105 2.05 9.93 1.55
N GLU A 106 1.85 11.13 0.98
CA GLU A 106 1.27 12.25 1.71
C GLU A 106 -0.16 11.95 2.16
N LEU A 107 -0.98 11.33 1.30
CA LEU A 107 -2.34 10.93 1.61
C LEU A 107 -2.36 9.90 2.76
N LEU A 108 -1.47 8.90 2.70
CA LEU A 108 -1.36 7.88 3.74
C LEU A 108 -0.96 8.48 5.10
N ILE A 109 0.05 9.36 5.12
CA ILE A 109 0.52 10.02 6.34
C ILE A 109 -0.59 10.90 6.94
N ASN A 110 -1.28 11.69 6.10
CA ASN A 110 -2.36 12.54 6.58
C ASN A 110 -3.53 11.76 7.18
N GLU A 111 -3.88 10.62 6.58
CA GLU A 111 -4.95 9.76 7.10
C GLU A 111 -4.56 9.02 8.39
N LEU A 112 -3.27 8.68 8.55
CA LEU A 112 -2.72 8.22 9.83
C LEU A 112 -2.80 9.31 10.90
N GLN A 113 -2.40 10.55 10.58
CA GLN A 113 -2.43 11.67 11.53
C GLN A 113 -3.86 12.00 11.98
N LYS A 114 -4.85 11.95 11.07
CA LYS A 114 -6.27 12.11 11.41
C LYS A 114 -6.79 11.05 12.38
N ARG A 115 -6.13 9.90 12.45
CA ARG A 115 -6.42 8.81 13.40
C ARG A 115 -5.51 8.83 14.63
N GLY A 116 -4.78 9.92 14.85
CA GLY A 116 -3.97 10.15 16.05
C GLY A 116 -2.50 9.75 15.92
N ALA A 117 -2.03 9.38 14.72
CA ALA A 117 -0.62 9.10 14.52
C ALA A 117 0.25 10.37 14.64
N ASN A 118 1.45 10.21 15.18
CA ASN A 118 2.48 11.23 15.20
C ASN A 118 3.61 10.84 14.23
N ARG A 119 3.99 11.78 13.34
CA ARG A 119 5.07 11.57 12.36
C ARG A 119 6.38 11.13 13.02
N SER A 120 6.69 11.62 14.22
CA SER A 120 7.93 11.28 14.92
C SER A 120 8.00 9.85 15.46
N THR A 121 6.87 9.15 15.53
CA THR A 121 6.76 7.77 16.01
C THR A 121 6.36 6.79 14.92
N LEU A 122 6.30 7.26 13.66
CA LEU A 122 6.08 6.41 12.50
C LEU A 122 7.32 5.55 12.20
N GLU A 123 7.06 4.31 11.82
CA GLU A 123 8.03 3.38 11.25
C GLU A 123 7.50 2.88 9.91
N ALA A 124 8.40 2.69 8.94
CA ALA A 124 8.05 2.27 7.59
C ALA A 124 8.55 0.85 7.29
N LYS A 125 7.73 0.09 6.55
CA LYS A 125 8.11 -1.16 5.91
C LYS A 125 7.77 -1.09 4.43
N VAL A 126 8.74 -1.40 3.57
CA VAL A 126 8.63 -1.16 2.12
C VAL A 126 8.73 -2.46 1.35
N PHE A 127 7.79 -2.69 0.43
CA PHE A 127 7.71 -3.92 -0.34
C PHE A 127 7.47 -3.63 -1.82
N GLY A 128 7.90 -4.52 -2.72
CA GLY A 128 7.57 -4.47 -4.15
C GLY A 128 8.77 -4.16 -5.05
N GLY A 129 8.58 -3.34 -6.08
CA GLY A 129 9.65 -2.92 -6.98
C GLY A 129 10.26 -4.06 -7.82
N GLY A 130 9.57 -5.20 -7.92
CA GLY A 130 10.07 -6.36 -8.66
C GLY A 130 9.97 -6.19 -10.18
N ALA A 131 10.84 -6.87 -10.91
CA ALA A 131 10.83 -6.91 -12.37
C ALA A 131 10.17 -8.21 -12.85
N VAL A 132 8.84 -8.22 -12.85
CA VAL A 132 8.04 -9.43 -13.15
C VAL A 132 7.99 -9.72 -14.65
N ILE A 133 8.07 -8.68 -15.49
CA ILE A 133 8.13 -8.84 -16.95
C ILE A 133 9.60 -8.85 -17.37
N GLY A 134 10.02 -9.86 -18.13
CA GLY A 134 11.32 -9.86 -18.79
C GLY A 134 11.41 -8.72 -19.80
N GLY A 135 12.28 -7.74 -19.52
CA GLY A 135 12.50 -6.59 -20.40
C GLY A 135 13.07 -5.40 -19.64
N MET A 136 13.87 -4.58 -20.32
CA MET A 136 14.60 -3.46 -19.69
C MET A 136 13.65 -2.40 -19.08
N SER A 137 12.39 -2.32 -19.51
CA SER A 137 11.44 -1.28 -19.05
C SER A 137 10.85 -1.52 -17.66
N SER A 138 10.60 -2.77 -17.25
CA SER A 138 10.03 -3.10 -15.93
C SER A 138 11.06 -2.94 -14.81
N LEU A 139 12.31 -3.37 -15.07
CA LEU A 139 13.47 -3.17 -14.18
C LEU A 139 13.65 -1.69 -13.83
N ASN A 140 13.63 -0.84 -14.86
CA ASN A 140 13.76 0.61 -14.67
C ASN A 140 12.64 1.21 -13.80
N VAL A 141 11.40 0.72 -13.88
CA VAL A 141 10.28 1.25 -13.09
C VAL A 141 10.40 0.83 -11.62
N GLY A 142 10.66 -0.45 -11.37
CA GLY A 142 10.80 -0.98 -10.01
C GLY A 142 11.95 -0.32 -9.23
N GLU A 143 13.09 -0.13 -9.88
CA GLU A 143 14.25 0.58 -9.31
C GLU A 143 13.93 2.05 -9.00
N ARG A 144 13.32 2.77 -9.94
CA ARG A 144 12.92 4.18 -9.74
C ARG A 144 11.91 4.33 -8.60
N ASN A 145 10.91 3.46 -8.53
CA ASN A 145 9.91 3.48 -7.46
C ASN A 145 10.55 3.20 -6.09
N THR A 146 11.48 2.23 -6.05
CA THR A 146 12.22 1.87 -4.83
C THR A 146 13.09 3.03 -4.38
N GLN A 147 13.83 3.66 -5.29
CA GLN A 147 14.66 4.82 -4.97
C GLN A 147 13.82 5.98 -4.45
N PHE A 148 12.73 6.30 -5.16
CA PHE A 148 11.80 7.35 -4.77
C PHE A 148 11.29 7.18 -3.33
N VAL A 149 10.75 6.01 -2.97
CA VAL A 149 10.14 5.83 -1.64
C VAL A 149 11.19 5.89 -0.53
N LEU A 150 12.40 5.39 -0.78
CA LEU A 150 13.49 5.43 0.21
C LEU A 150 13.98 6.87 0.44
N ASP A 151 14.07 7.67 -0.62
CA ASP A 151 14.45 9.08 -0.51
C ASP A 151 13.34 9.93 0.13
N TYR A 152 12.07 9.67 -0.21
CA TYR A 152 10.92 10.30 0.42
C TYR A 152 10.92 10.04 1.93
N LEU A 153 11.02 8.77 2.34
CA LEU A 153 11.03 8.38 3.75
C LEU A 153 12.22 8.96 4.51
N ARG A 154 13.41 9.03 3.87
CA ARG A 154 14.59 9.69 4.45
C ARG A 154 14.34 11.18 4.67
N THR A 155 13.74 11.85 3.69
CA THR A 155 13.43 13.29 3.75
C THR A 155 12.42 13.60 4.85
N GLU A 156 11.38 12.77 4.97
CA GLU A 156 10.36 12.86 6.03
C GLU A 156 10.86 12.37 7.41
N ARG A 157 12.11 11.89 7.50
CA ARG A 157 12.72 11.32 8.71
C ARG A 157 11.93 10.15 9.30
N ILE A 158 11.27 9.35 8.44
CA ILE A 158 10.56 8.14 8.85
C ILE A 158 11.51 6.94 8.66
N PRO A 159 11.93 6.26 9.74
CA PRO A 159 12.85 5.14 9.66
C PRO A 159 12.23 3.95 8.92
N VAL A 160 12.97 3.38 7.96
CA VAL A 160 12.62 2.11 7.31
C VAL A 160 13.16 0.96 8.17
N VAL A 161 12.26 0.26 8.87
CA VAL A 161 12.63 -0.84 9.79
C VAL A 161 12.68 -2.20 9.09
N SER A 162 12.09 -2.33 7.90
CA SER A 162 12.15 -3.54 7.08
C SER A 162 11.89 -3.22 5.61
N LYS A 163 12.52 -3.95 4.70
CA LYS A 163 12.20 -3.87 3.27
C LYS A 163 12.41 -5.22 2.55
N ASP A 164 11.55 -5.54 1.61
CA ASP A 164 11.72 -6.63 0.62
C ASP A 164 11.31 -6.10 -0.76
N VAL A 165 12.31 -5.57 -1.47
CA VAL A 165 12.15 -4.81 -2.71
C VAL A 165 13.00 -5.42 -3.84
N LEU A 166 12.72 -5.06 -5.08
CA LEU A 166 13.44 -5.48 -6.28
C LEU A 166 13.25 -6.98 -6.59
N GLU A 167 14.25 -7.66 -7.13
CA GLU A 167 14.18 -9.05 -7.64
C GLU A 167 13.16 -9.29 -8.76
N ILE A 168 13.07 -10.53 -9.22
CA ILE A 168 12.28 -10.95 -10.40
C ILE A 168 10.93 -11.59 -10.03
N TYR A 169 10.55 -11.59 -8.75
CA TYR A 169 9.36 -12.28 -8.26
C TYR A 169 8.26 -11.30 -7.87
N PRO A 170 6.99 -11.54 -8.29
CA PRO A 170 5.86 -10.86 -7.69
C PRO A 170 5.77 -11.20 -6.21
N ARG A 171 5.18 -10.30 -5.43
CA ARG A 171 5.01 -10.50 -3.98
C ARG A 171 3.59 -10.22 -3.54
N LYS A 172 3.03 -11.13 -2.73
CA LYS A 172 1.84 -10.86 -1.94
C LYS A 172 2.29 -10.30 -0.58
N VAL A 173 1.80 -9.12 -0.24
CA VAL A 173 2.07 -8.43 1.03
C VAL A 173 0.81 -8.47 1.87
N CYS A 174 0.98 -8.77 3.15
CA CYS A 174 -0.08 -8.76 4.16
C CYS A 174 0.40 -7.90 5.34
N PHE A 175 -0.41 -6.93 5.75
CA PHE A 175 -0.06 -5.98 6.80
C PHE A 175 -1.18 -5.86 7.83
N PHE A 176 -0.81 -5.88 9.11
CA PHE A 176 -1.72 -5.76 10.25
C PHE A 176 -1.52 -4.38 10.90
N PRO A 177 -2.44 -3.43 10.70
CA PRO A 177 -2.24 -2.03 11.06
C PRO A 177 -2.28 -1.79 12.58
N ALA A 178 -3.00 -2.61 13.35
CA ALA A 178 -3.00 -2.53 14.83
C ALA A 178 -1.68 -2.97 15.50
N SER A 179 -0.83 -3.72 14.78
CA SER A 179 0.43 -4.27 15.33
C SER A 179 1.68 -3.87 14.54
N GLY A 180 1.50 -3.28 13.36
CA GLY A 180 2.59 -3.01 12.41
C GLY A 180 3.19 -4.29 11.79
N LYS A 181 2.69 -5.49 12.09
CA LYS A 181 3.25 -6.73 11.54
C LYS A 181 3.02 -6.79 10.03
N ALA A 182 4.08 -7.11 9.29
CA ALA A 182 4.02 -7.33 7.86
C ALA A 182 4.51 -8.75 7.53
N MET A 183 3.91 -9.36 6.52
CA MET A 183 4.29 -10.65 5.98
C MET A 183 4.35 -10.55 4.46
N VAL A 184 5.37 -11.17 3.87
CA VAL A 184 5.57 -11.19 2.43
C VAL A 184 5.69 -12.62 1.94
N LYS A 185 5.03 -12.92 0.83
CA LYS A 185 5.16 -14.19 0.11
C LYS A 185 5.53 -13.89 -1.33
N ARG A 186 6.72 -14.32 -1.74
CA ARG A 186 7.13 -14.32 -3.15
C ARG A 186 6.29 -15.35 -3.90
N LEU A 187 5.75 -14.96 -5.04
CA LEU A 187 4.84 -15.78 -5.85
C LEU A 187 5.64 -16.46 -6.97
N ALA A 188 5.23 -17.68 -7.32
CA ALA A 188 5.84 -18.41 -8.41
C ALA A 188 5.56 -17.73 -9.77
N PRO A 189 6.46 -17.88 -10.76
CA PRO A 189 6.31 -17.30 -12.10
C PRO A 189 5.05 -17.71 -12.86
N THR A 190 4.34 -18.76 -12.45
CA THR A 190 3.12 -19.24 -13.11
C THR A 190 1.88 -18.39 -12.82
N ASN A 191 1.93 -17.49 -11.84
CA ASN A 191 0.83 -16.60 -11.47
C ASN A 191 1.06 -15.14 -11.93
N THR A 192 1.88 -14.93 -12.96
CA THR A 192 2.35 -13.59 -13.33
C THR A 192 1.44 -12.82 -14.26
N ASP A 193 0.48 -13.44 -14.97
CA ASP A 193 -0.24 -12.75 -16.06
C ASP A 193 -0.96 -11.47 -15.62
N ALA A 194 -1.66 -11.51 -14.48
CA ALA A 194 -2.33 -10.35 -13.92
C ALA A 194 -1.33 -9.28 -13.44
N VAL A 195 -0.19 -9.70 -12.87
CA VAL A 195 0.86 -8.78 -12.40
C VAL A 195 1.60 -8.16 -13.59
N ALA A 196 1.84 -8.93 -14.64
CA ALA A 196 2.43 -8.48 -15.90
C ALA A 196 1.48 -7.56 -16.68
N ALA A 197 0.17 -7.70 -16.55
CA ALA A 197 -0.76 -6.71 -17.10
C ALA A 197 -0.66 -5.37 -16.36
N LEU A 198 -0.60 -5.40 -15.02
CA LEU A 198 -0.41 -4.22 -14.19
C LEU A 198 0.92 -3.50 -14.47
N ASP A 199 2.02 -4.25 -14.53
CA ASP A 199 3.34 -3.69 -14.82
C ASP A 199 3.43 -3.09 -16.24
N ARG A 200 2.72 -3.65 -17.23
CA ARG A 200 2.60 -3.07 -18.58
C ARG A 200 1.86 -1.74 -18.56
N ASP A 201 0.73 -1.65 -17.85
CA ASP A 201 -0.03 -0.40 -17.71
C ASP A 201 0.82 0.70 -17.04
N ALA A 202 1.53 0.34 -15.96
CA ALA A 202 2.46 1.25 -15.30
C ALA A 202 3.58 1.72 -16.24
N ALA A 203 4.21 0.81 -16.99
CA ALA A 203 5.29 1.15 -17.92
C ALA A 203 4.82 2.02 -19.10
N GLN A 204 3.63 1.78 -19.64
CA GLN A 204 3.05 2.59 -20.72
C GLN A 204 2.78 4.02 -20.23
N LYS A 205 2.22 4.17 -19.02
CA LYS A 205 1.94 5.48 -18.41
C LYS A 205 3.21 6.25 -18.09
N ALA A 206 4.23 5.58 -17.55
CA ALA A 206 5.54 6.18 -17.30
C ALA A 206 6.18 6.76 -18.57
N ARG A 207 5.99 6.11 -19.72
CA ARG A 207 6.47 6.63 -21.02
C ARG A 207 5.68 7.86 -21.46
N SER A 208 4.35 7.84 -21.33
CA SER A 208 3.52 9.00 -21.71
C SER A 208 3.75 10.24 -20.85
N SER A 209 4.09 10.09 -19.56
CA SER A 209 4.40 11.24 -18.70
C SER A 209 5.75 11.89 -19.05
N SER A 210 6.72 11.11 -19.52
CA SER A 210 8.01 11.64 -19.97
C SER A 210 7.95 12.42 -21.29
N SER A 211 6.91 12.22 -22.11
CA SER A 211 6.74 12.93 -23.40
C SER A 211 6.03 14.29 -23.29
N VAL A 212 5.48 14.66 -22.12
CA VAL A 212 4.77 15.95 -21.93
C VAL A 212 5.74 17.10 -21.59
N GLY A 213 7.04 16.84 -21.45
CA GLY A 213 8.07 17.86 -21.23
C GLY A 213 8.61 18.53 -22.50
N GLY A 214 7.77 18.80 -23.51
CA GLY A 214 8.17 19.36 -24.80
C GLY A 214 7.75 20.82 -25.00
N SER A 215 8.77 21.70 -25.07
CA SER A 215 8.80 23.14 -25.40
C SER A 215 7.87 24.08 -24.62
N VAL A 216 8.42 24.71 -23.58
CA VAL A 216 8.00 26.07 -23.21
C VAL A 216 8.85 27.02 -24.05
N ASP A 217 8.29 27.58 -25.12
CA ASP A 217 8.87 28.76 -25.78
C ASP A 217 8.65 29.95 -24.86
N LEU A 218 9.74 30.51 -24.35
CA LEU A 218 9.78 31.81 -23.70
C LEU A 218 9.83 32.88 -24.80
N PHE A 219 8.71 33.58 -25.00
CA PHE A 219 8.66 34.91 -25.59
C PHE A 219 8.01 35.87 -24.59
#